data_AF-A0A6B0WRK5-F1
#
_entry.id   AF-A0A6B0WRK5-F1
#
_cell.length_a   1.000
_cell.length_b   1.000
_cell.length_c   1.000
_cell.angle_alpha   90.00
_cell.angle_beta   90.00
_cell.angle_gamma   90.00
#
_symmetry.space_group_name_H-M   'P 1'
#
loop_
_entity.id
_entity.type
_entity.pdbx_description
1 polymer ?
#
loop_
_entity_poly.entity_id
_entity_poly.type
_entity_poly.pdbx_seq_one_letter_code
_entity_poly.pdbx_strand_id
1 'polypeptide(L)'
;MSKKPNILFFFTDDQRFDTIRALGNTDVQTPVLDRLVAEGTTFTHAHIPGGTSGAICMPSRAMLHTGRTLFHLDGAGQGIPNDHVMLGEHLQANGYRTWGTGKWHNGPASFARSFSDGAEIFFGGMDDHWNVPAFNYDPTGKYDSVLLQCPTPNQSNALKIRRGDHVTAGKHSI
;
A
#
# COMPACT_ATOMS: atom_id res chain seq x y z
N MET A 1 12.86 31.23 6.43
CA MET A 1 12.80 29.76 6.57
C MET A 1 12.11 29.20 5.33
N SER A 2 12.68 28.20 4.67
CA SER A 2 12.01 27.52 3.55
C SER A 2 10.79 26.75 4.07
N LYS A 3 9.63 26.92 3.43
CA LYS A 3 8.41 26.20 3.79
C LYS A 3 8.62 24.72 3.46
N LYS A 4 8.36 23.83 4.42
CA LYS A 4 8.42 22.38 4.19
C LYS A 4 7.40 22.00 3.09
N PRO A 5 7.81 21.26 2.04
CA PRO A 5 6.87 20.83 1.00
C PRO A 5 5.91 19.77 1.54
N ASN A 6 4.80 19.54 0.85
CA ASN A 6 4.01 18.33 1.06
C ASN A 6 4.59 17.21 0.18
N ILE A 7 4.57 15.98 0.68
CA ILE A 7 5.04 14.81 -0.06
C ILE A 7 3.83 13.91 -0.33
N LEU A 8 3.51 13.69 -1.61
CA LEU A 8 2.52 12.71 -2.04
C LEU A 8 3.26 11.47 -2.56
N PHE A 9 3.11 10.35 -1.86
CA PHE A 9 3.71 9.09 -2.27
C PHE A 9 2.64 8.18 -2.89
N PHE A 10 2.59 8.15 -4.21
CA PHE A 10 1.67 7.29 -4.97
C PHE A 10 2.34 5.97 -5.32
N PHE A 11 1.74 4.86 -4.92
CA PHE A 11 2.31 3.53 -5.10
C PHE A 11 1.27 2.52 -5.59
N THR A 12 1.43 2.08 -6.84
CA THR A 12 0.53 1.15 -7.53
C THR A 12 0.98 -0.30 -7.34
N ASP A 13 0.03 -1.22 -7.17
CA ASP A 13 0.33 -2.65 -7.12
C ASP A 13 0.30 -3.25 -8.55
N ASP A 14 1.24 -4.13 -8.86
CA ASP A 14 1.36 -4.87 -10.14
C ASP A 14 1.37 -4.02 -11.44
N GLN A 15 1.60 -2.70 -11.36
CA GLN A 15 1.79 -1.88 -12.56
C GLN A 15 3.09 -2.26 -13.27
N ARG A 16 2.99 -2.66 -14.54
CA ARG A 16 4.17 -2.88 -15.39
C ARG A 16 4.77 -1.55 -15.82
N PHE A 17 6.09 -1.53 -15.97
CA PHE A 17 6.84 -0.33 -16.37
C PHE A 17 6.45 0.20 -17.77
N ASP A 18 5.95 -0.67 -18.65
CA ASP A 18 5.59 -0.36 -20.03
C ASP A 18 4.13 0.06 -20.21
N THR A 19 3.45 0.53 -19.15
CA THR A 19 2.02 0.91 -19.20
C THR A 19 1.77 2.41 -19.38
N ILE A 20 2.81 3.24 -19.35
CA ILE A 20 2.69 4.69 -19.49
C ILE A 20 2.96 5.09 -20.94
N ARG A 21 2.03 5.82 -21.55
CA ARG A 21 2.09 6.23 -22.96
C ARG A 21 3.32 7.09 -23.26
N ALA A 22 3.60 8.09 -22.43
CA ALA A 22 4.78 8.93 -22.57
C ALA A 22 6.11 8.16 -22.51
N LEU A 23 6.11 6.91 -22.02
CA LEU A 23 7.28 6.03 -21.96
C LEU A 23 7.32 4.99 -23.08
N GLY A 24 6.55 5.20 -24.16
CA GLY A 24 6.61 4.41 -25.39
C GLY A 24 5.45 3.41 -25.59
N ASN A 25 4.46 3.38 -24.70
CA ASN A 25 3.27 2.56 -24.91
C ASN A 25 2.32 3.24 -25.93
N THR A 26 1.95 2.56 -27.01
CA THR A 26 1.05 3.11 -28.05
C THR A 26 -0.43 2.84 -27.81
N ASP A 27 -0.74 1.85 -26.98
CA ASP A 27 -2.07 1.25 -26.85
C ASP A 27 -2.87 1.82 -25.67
N VAL A 28 -2.17 2.15 -24.58
CA VAL A 28 -2.76 2.69 -23.35
C VAL A 28 -2.73 4.22 -23.39
N GLN A 29 -3.79 4.86 -22.92
CA GLN A 29 -3.86 6.32 -22.76
C GLN A 29 -3.71 6.70 -21.30
N THR A 30 -2.68 7.48 -20.96
CA THR A 30 -2.35 7.86 -19.57
C THR A 30 -2.15 9.36 -19.41
N PRO A 31 -3.07 10.23 -19.85
CA PRO A 31 -2.83 11.67 -19.98
C PRO A 31 -2.37 12.35 -18.68
N VAL A 32 -2.85 11.90 -17.51
CA VAL A 32 -2.41 12.43 -16.21
C VAL A 32 -0.98 12.00 -15.87
N LEU A 33 -0.60 10.75 -16.13
CA LEU A 33 0.77 10.28 -15.91
C LEU A 33 1.74 10.86 -16.96
N ASP A 34 1.29 11.02 -18.21
CA ASP A 34 2.07 11.63 -19.28
C ASP A 34 2.46 13.07 -18.91
N ARG A 35 1.54 13.81 -18.28
CA ARG A 35 1.82 15.13 -17.72
C ARG A 35 2.88 15.08 -16.60
N LEU A 36 2.80 14.12 -15.69
CA LEU A 36 3.81 13.96 -14.63
C LEU A 36 5.20 13.63 -15.20
N VAL A 37 5.26 12.84 -16.29
CA VAL A 37 6.51 12.57 -17.00
C VAL A 37 7.08 13.85 -17.61
N ALA A 38 6.25 14.69 -18.24
CA ALA A 38 6.67 15.93 -18.88
C ALA A 38 7.09 17.05 -17.90
N GLU A 39 6.45 17.12 -16.72
CA GLU A 39 6.71 18.15 -15.71
C GLU A 39 7.73 17.72 -14.65
N GLY A 40 8.18 16.46 -14.68
CA GLY A 40 8.96 15.84 -13.61
C GLY A 40 10.27 15.19 -14.06
N THR A 41 10.72 14.22 -13.27
CA THR A 41 11.90 13.40 -13.58
C THR A 41 11.49 11.94 -13.60
N THR A 42 11.88 11.23 -14.67
CA THR A 42 11.55 9.82 -14.87
C THR A 42 12.81 8.97 -14.79
N PHE A 43 12.74 7.88 -14.03
CA PHE A 43 13.79 6.85 -13.98
C PHE A 43 13.37 5.66 -14.87
N THR A 44 14.08 5.43 -15.97
CA THR A 44 13.76 4.35 -16.93
C THR A 44 14.35 2.99 -16.55
N HIS A 45 15.26 2.96 -15.58
CA HIS A 45 15.94 1.77 -15.08
C HIS A 45 15.77 1.65 -13.55
N ALA A 46 14.54 1.80 -13.08
CA ALA A 46 14.18 1.60 -11.69
C ALA A 46 13.76 0.13 -11.46
N HIS A 47 14.47 -0.57 -10.59
CA HIS A 47 14.21 -1.98 -10.30
C HIS A 47 13.71 -2.15 -8.87
N ILE A 48 12.71 -3.02 -8.68
CA ILE A 48 12.34 -3.49 -7.35
C ILE A 48 13.39 -4.49 -6.84
N PRO A 49 13.68 -4.52 -5.53
CA PRO A 49 14.76 -5.34 -4.97
C PRO A 49 14.49 -6.86 -4.96
N GLY A 50 13.37 -7.33 -5.52
CA GLY A 50 13.07 -8.76 -5.75
C GLY A 50 12.51 -9.50 -4.53
N GLY A 51 12.63 -10.83 -4.54
CA GLY A 51 12.15 -11.72 -3.47
C GLY A 51 12.62 -13.16 -3.67
N THR A 52 12.31 -14.04 -2.71
CA THR A 52 12.64 -15.49 -2.78
C THR A 52 11.54 -16.35 -3.41
N SER A 53 10.38 -15.77 -3.74
CA SER A 53 9.26 -16.45 -4.38
C SER A 53 8.56 -15.55 -5.40
N GLY A 54 7.68 -16.14 -6.23
CA GLY A 54 6.66 -15.36 -6.93
C GLY A 54 5.73 -14.66 -5.92
N ALA A 55 5.11 -13.55 -6.33
CA ALA A 55 4.28 -12.65 -5.50
C ALA A 55 5.04 -11.89 -4.39
N ILE A 56 5.76 -10.84 -4.79
CA ILE A 56 6.68 -10.08 -3.92
C ILE A 56 6.09 -8.77 -3.35
N CYS A 57 4.77 -8.62 -3.31
CA CYS A 57 4.14 -7.35 -2.90
C CYS A 57 4.50 -6.96 -1.45
N MET A 58 4.39 -7.88 -0.50
CA MET A 58 4.75 -7.67 0.90
C MET A 58 6.25 -7.35 1.11
N PRO A 59 7.21 -8.17 0.62
CA PRO A 59 8.63 -7.87 0.74
C PRO A 59 9.04 -6.59 0.00
N SER A 60 8.49 -6.32 -1.20
CA SER A 60 8.77 -5.10 -1.96
C SER A 60 8.38 -3.84 -1.19
N ARG A 61 7.19 -3.82 -0.58
CA ARG A 61 6.72 -2.72 0.27
C ARG A 61 7.59 -2.53 1.50
N ALA A 62 7.96 -3.62 2.18
CA ALA A 62 8.83 -3.55 3.35
C ALA A 62 10.20 -2.96 3.00
N MET A 63 10.83 -3.41 1.91
CA MET A 63 12.12 -2.88 1.46
C MET A 63 12.01 -1.40 1.04
N LEU A 64 10.94 -1.03 0.34
CA LEU A 64 10.68 0.36 -0.07
C LEU A 64 10.52 1.30 1.12
N HIS A 65 9.74 0.89 2.14
CA HIS A 65 9.49 1.72 3.31
C HIS A 65 10.65 1.77 4.29
N THR A 66 11.52 0.77 4.33
CA THR A 66 12.67 0.73 5.25
C THR A 66 13.99 1.16 4.60
N GLY A 67 14.07 1.17 3.28
CA GLY A 67 15.34 1.32 2.56
C GLY A 67 16.32 0.17 2.79
N ARG A 68 15.83 -1.01 3.24
CA ARG A 68 16.64 -2.20 3.52
C ARG A 68 16.47 -3.26 2.45
N THR A 69 17.44 -4.16 2.35
CA THR A 69 17.35 -5.33 1.47
C THR A 69 16.57 -6.46 2.15
N LEU A 70 16.14 -7.45 1.37
CA LEU A 70 15.35 -8.59 1.82
C LEU A 70 15.96 -9.33 3.03
N PHE A 71 17.28 -9.41 3.08
CA PHE A 71 18.03 -10.11 4.14
C PHE A 71 18.01 -9.42 5.49
N HIS A 72 17.53 -8.18 5.54
CA HIS A 72 17.33 -7.41 6.76
C HIS A 72 15.85 -7.45 7.21
N LEU A 73 15.00 -8.23 6.56
CA LEU A 73 13.59 -8.32 6.91
C LEU A 73 13.27 -9.69 7.52
N ASP A 74 12.32 -9.71 8.44
CA ASP A 74 11.91 -10.95 9.09
C ASP A 74 11.19 -11.86 8.09
N GLY A 75 11.48 -13.16 8.14
CA GLY A 75 10.81 -14.16 7.32
C GLY A 75 10.89 -13.87 5.81
N ALA A 76 12.00 -13.29 5.33
CA ALA A 76 12.16 -12.83 3.94
C ALA A 76 11.07 -11.82 3.51
N GLY A 77 10.82 -10.82 4.38
CA GLY A 77 9.90 -9.73 4.12
C GLY A 77 8.46 -9.95 4.57
N GLN A 78 8.22 -10.96 5.42
CA GLN A 78 6.95 -11.14 6.13
C GLN A 78 6.77 -10.17 7.30
N GLY A 79 7.88 -9.66 7.85
CA GLY A 79 7.87 -8.71 8.94
C GLY A 79 8.94 -7.63 8.78
N ILE A 80 8.69 -6.49 9.41
CA ILE A 80 9.64 -5.38 9.51
C ILE A 80 10.14 -5.35 10.96
N PRO A 81 11.46 -5.55 11.19
CA PRO A 81 12.05 -5.42 12.51
C PRO A 81 11.74 -4.08 13.19
N ASN A 82 11.64 -4.09 14.52
CA ASN A 82 11.27 -2.90 15.30
C ASN A 82 12.34 -1.80 15.29
N ASP A 83 13.60 -2.15 15.07
CA ASP A 83 14.74 -1.25 14.98
C ASP A 83 14.92 -0.66 13.55
N HIS A 84 14.20 -1.19 12.56
CA HIS A 84 14.18 -0.62 11.22
C HIS A 84 13.19 0.54 11.13
N VAL A 85 13.73 1.75 11.22
CA VAL A 85 13.00 3.00 11.00
C VAL A 85 12.45 3.04 9.59
N MET A 86 11.13 3.22 9.47
CA MET A 86 10.45 3.36 8.19
C MET A 86 10.40 4.83 7.74
N LEU A 87 10.18 5.03 6.44
CA LEU A 87 10.01 6.35 5.82
C LEU A 87 8.99 7.22 6.57
N GLY A 88 7.87 6.63 6.98
CA GLY A 88 6.82 7.32 7.73
C GLY A 88 7.29 7.78 9.12
N GLU A 89 8.00 6.94 9.87
CA GLU A 89 8.60 7.30 11.17
C GLU A 89 9.64 8.42 11.01
N HIS A 90 10.48 8.31 9.99
CA HIS A 90 11.49 9.33 9.70
C HIS A 90 10.86 10.69 9.36
N LEU A 91 9.79 10.72 8.57
CA LEU A 91 9.06 11.93 8.26
C LEU A 91 8.39 12.53 9.50
N GLN A 92 7.75 11.70 10.34
CA GLN A 92 7.13 12.15 11.59
C GLN A 92 8.14 12.77 12.55
N ALA A 93 9.31 12.14 12.74
CA ALA A 93 10.40 12.68 13.56
C ALA A 93 10.89 14.06 13.07
N ASN A 94 10.68 14.37 11.79
CA ASN A 94 11.02 15.66 11.17
C ASN A 94 9.82 16.61 11.06
N GLY A 95 8.74 16.36 11.79
CA GLY A 95 7.58 17.25 11.93
C GLY A 95 6.62 17.21 10.74
N TYR A 96 6.59 16.11 9.99
CA TYR A 96 5.52 15.85 9.03
C TYR A 96 4.37 15.10 9.70
N ARG A 97 3.15 15.43 9.32
CA ARG A 97 2.00 14.57 9.57
C ARG A 97 1.95 13.51 8.46
N THR A 98 1.83 12.24 8.83
CA THR A 98 1.79 11.13 7.87
C THR A 98 0.38 10.53 7.82
N TRP A 99 -0.19 10.48 6.62
CA TRP A 99 -1.54 9.97 6.38
C TRP A 99 -1.49 8.80 5.40
N GLY A 100 -2.11 7.67 5.75
CA GLY A 100 -2.08 6.44 4.96
C GLY A 100 -3.44 6.00 4.44
N THR A 101 -3.49 5.50 3.20
CA THR A 101 -4.69 4.90 2.60
C THR A 101 -4.35 3.83 1.58
N GLY A 102 -5.29 2.92 1.32
CA GLY A 102 -5.12 1.84 0.38
C GLY A 102 -4.36 0.66 0.99
N LYS A 103 -3.62 -0.06 0.15
CA LYS A 103 -2.97 -1.31 0.53
C LYS A 103 -1.65 -1.07 1.26
N TRP A 104 -1.54 -1.61 2.47
CA TRP A 104 -0.30 -1.60 3.27
C TRP A 104 0.44 -2.93 3.22
N HIS A 105 -0.24 -4.03 3.50
CA HIS A 105 0.26 -5.40 3.43
C HIS A 105 1.49 -5.76 4.31
N ASN A 106 2.07 -4.85 5.11
CA ASN A 106 3.15 -5.15 6.07
C ASN A 106 2.67 -5.28 7.53
N GLY A 107 1.37 -5.45 7.72
CA GLY A 107 0.74 -5.69 9.02
C GLY A 107 0.39 -4.41 9.81
N PRO A 108 -0.54 -4.50 10.78
CA PRO A 108 -1.05 -3.33 11.49
C PRO A 108 -0.02 -2.60 12.35
N ALA A 109 0.88 -3.34 13.00
CA ALA A 109 1.89 -2.75 13.89
C ALA A 109 2.87 -1.83 13.14
N SER A 110 3.28 -2.20 11.92
CA SER A 110 4.16 -1.37 11.10
C SER A 110 3.45 -0.16 10.50
N PHE A 111 2.14 -0.28 10.24
CA PHE A 111 1.32 0.86 9.82
C PHE A 111 1.18 1.89 10.94
N ALA A 112 0.86 1.45 12.16
CA ALA A 112 0.71 2.32 13.32
C ALA A 112 2.00 3.09 13.66
N ARG A 113 3.17 2.51 13.35
CA ARG A 113 4.47 3.19 13.43
C ARG A 113 4.64 4.23 12.33
N SER A 114 4.23 3.93 11.09
CA SER A 114 4.48 4.77 9.91
C SER A 114 3.50 5.93 9.74
N PHE A 115 2.27 5.79 10.22
CA PHE A 115 1.18 6.74 9.97
C PHE A 115 0.51 7.22 11.25
N SER A 116 0.26 8.52 11.31
CA SER A 116 -0.41 9.20 12.43
C SER A 116 -1.90 9.48 12.15
N ASP A 117 -2.37 9.12 10.96
CA ASP A 117 -3.77 9.26 10.52
C ASP A 117 -3.98 8.40 9.25
N GLY A 118 -5.22 8.15 8.85
CA GLY A 118 -5.53 7.36 7.66
C GLY A 118 -7.02 7.03 7.47
N ALA A 119 -7.34 6.42 6.35
CA ALA A 119 -8.65 5.83 6.08
C ALA A 119 -8.55 4.82 4.92
N GLU A 120 -9.55 3.96 4.79
CA GLU A 120 -9.61 2.93 3.73
C GLU A 120 -8.31 2.08 3.69
N ILE A 121 -7.87 1.62 4.87
CA ILE A 121 -6.61 0.90 5.04
C ILE A 121 -6.83 -0.59 4.83
N PHE A 122 -6.10 -1.18 3.88
CA PHE A 122 -6.16 -2.61 3.60
C PHE A 122 -4.85 -3.30 3.99
N PHE A 123 -4.90 -4.18 4.98
CA PHE A 123 -3.74 -4.94 5.47
C PHE A 123 -3.49 -6.25 4.73
N GLY A 124 -4.42 -6.68 3.87
CA GLY A 124 -4.33 -7.96 3.17
C GLY A 124 -3.51 -7.91 1.88
N GLY A 125 -3.49 -9.06 1.20
CA GLY A 125 -2.77 -9.29 -0.04
C GLY A 125 -3.65 -9.23 -1.27
N MET A 126 -3.79 -10.35 -1.96
CA MET A 126 -4.74 -10.48 -3.06
C MET A 126 -6.16 -10.66 -2.50
N ASP A 127 -7.13 -9.98 -3.09
CA ASP A 127 -8.51 -9.98 -2.64
C ASP A 127 -9.48 -9.79 -3.81
N ASP A 128 -10.77 -9.96 -3.57
CA ASP A 128 -11.81 -9.56 -4.51
C ASP A 128 -11.90 -8.03 -4.53
N HIS A 129 -11.57 -7.43 -5.68
CA HIS A 129 -11.54 -5.98 -5.85
C HIS A 129 -12.91 -5.34 -5.60
N TRP A 130 -14.02 -6.07 -5.71
CA TRP A 130 -15.35 -5.53 -5.45
C TRP A 130 -15.70 -5.45 -3.97
N ASN A 131 -15.02 -6.24 -3.13
CA ASN A 131 -15.38 -6.48 -1.75
C ASN A 131 -14.15 -6.43 -0.82
N VAL A 132 -13.23 -5.51 -1.10
CA VAL A 132 -12.02 -5.32 -0.29
C VAL A 132 -12.42 -4.81 1.10
N PRO A 133 -12.08 -5.53 2.18
CA PRO A 133 -12.33 -5.09 3.53
C PRO A 133 -11.29 -4.04 3.88
N ALA A 134 -11.74 -2.95 4.48
CA ALA A 134 -10.89 -1.85 4.87
C ALA A 134 -11.07 -1.52 6.35
N PHE A 135 -10.09 -0.80 6.88
CA PHE A 135 -10.10 -0.27 8.22
C PHE A 135 -10.10 1.25 8.17
N ASN A 136 -10.79 1.86 9.13
CA ASN A 136 -10.56 3.26 9.48
C ASN A 136 -9.30 3.36 10.33
N TYR A 137 -8.69 4.54 10.39
CA TYR A 137 -7.53 4.72 11.26
C TYR A 137 -7.91 4.54 12.73
N ASP A 138 -7.16 3.68 13.42
CA ASP A 138 -7.25 3.51 14.86
C ASP A 138 -5.98 4.10 15.51
N PRO A 139 -6.09 5.16 16.33
CA PRO A 139 -4.95 5.80 17.00
C PRO A 139 -4.27 4.91 18.04
N THR A 140 -4.93 3.83 18.49
CA THR A 140 -4.33 2.83 19.38
C THR A 140 -3.45 1.82 18.63
N GLY A 141 -3.55 1.79 17.29
CA GLY A 141 -2.84 0.84 16.43
C GLY A 141 -3.39 -0.59 16.48
N LYS A 142 -4.56 -0.81 17.10
CA LYS A 142 -5.21 -2.12 17.20
C LYS A 142 -6.28 -2.27 16.13
N TYR A 143 -6.06 -3.19 15.19
CA TYR A 143 -6.95 -3.41 14.05
C TYR A 143 -7.56 -4.82 14.12
N ASP A 144 -8.36 -5.04 15.15
CA ASP A 144 -8.88 -6.37 15.52
C ASP A 144 -10.33 -6.61 15.04
N SER A 145 -10.96 -5.61 14.43
CA SER A 145 -12.31 -5.71 13.89
C SER A 145 -12.46 -6.81 12.86
N VAL A 146 -13.66 -7.42 12.87
CA VAL A 146 -14.04 -8.45 11.94
C VAL A 146 -15.44 -8.21 11.37
N LEU A 147 -15.61 -8.63 10.12
CA LEU A 147 -16.87 -8.67 9.39
C LEU A 147 -17.29 -10.12 9.21
N LEU A 148 -18.61 -10.35 9.29
CA LEU A 148 -19.23 -11.60 8.86
C LEU A 148 -19.74 -11.40 7.44
N GLN A 149 -19.15 -12.13 6.50
CA GLN A 149 -19.56 -12.07 5.10
C GLN A 149 -20.03 -13.44 4.64
N CYS A 150 -21.15 -13.49 3.91
CA CYS A 150 -21.49 -14.65 3.12
C CYS A 150 -20.91 -14.47 1.71
N PRO A 151 -19.86 -15.22 1.30
CA PRO A 151 -19.19 -14.97 0.02
C PRO A 151 -20.05 -15.36 -1.19
N THR A 152 -20.94 -16.35 -1.02
CA THR A 152 -21.77 -16.90 -2.09
C THR A 152 -23.24 -16.95 -1.64
N PRO A 153 -23.88 -15.81 -1.39
CA PRO A 153 -25.24 -15.76 -0.81
C PRO A 153 -26.30 -16.43 -1.69
N ASN A 154 -26.05 -16.53 -2.99
CA ASN A 154 -26.94 -17.23 -3.94
C ASN A 154 -26.75 -18.76 -3.93
N GLN A 155 -25.75 -19.29 -3.21
CA GLN A 155 -25.41 -20.72 -3.17
C GLN A 155 -25.36 -21.28 -1.74
N SER A 156 -25.09 -20.44 -0.74
CA SER A 156 -24.89 -20.84 0.65
C SER A 156 -25.26 -19.70 1.59
N ASN A 157 -25.62 -20.04 2.83
CA ASN A 157 -25.75 -19.09 3.95
C ASN A 157 -24.54 -19.16 4.90
N ALA A 158 -23.46 -19.85 4.52
CA ALA A 158 -22.27 -19.98 5.35
C ALA A 158 -21.58 -18.62 5.50
N LEU A 159 -21.42 -18.19 6.75
CA LEU A 159 -20.69 -16.97 7.09
C LEU A 159 -19.19 -17.27 7.21
N LYS A 160 -18.37 -16.38 6.67
CA LYS A 160 -16.93 -16.36 6.86
C LYS A 160 -16.54 -15.10 7.59
N ILE A 161 -15.65 -15.26 8.57
CA ILE A 161 -15.03 -14.14 9.27
C ILE A 161 -13.97 -13.53 8.36
N ARG A 162 -14.01 -12.21 8.20
CA ARG A 162 -12.98 -11.43 7.51
C ARG A 162 -12.50 -10.31 8.41
N ARG A 163 -11.21 -9.98 8.35
CA ARG A 163 -10.66 -8.84 9.09
C ARG A 163 -10.97 -7.54 8.35
N GLY A 164 -11.55 -6.57 9.04
CA GLY A 164 -11.97 -5.27 8.49
C GLY A 164 -12.99 -4.59 9.38
N ASP A 165 -13.12 -3.27 9.24
CA ASP A 165 -14.20 -2.47 9.84
C ASP A 165 -15.41 -2.39 8.92
N HIS A 166 -15.16 -2.32 7.60
CA HIS A 166 -16.18 -2.15 6.58
C HIS A 166 -15.74 -2.69 5.22
N VAL A 167 -16.70 -2.83 4.31
CA VAL A 167 -16.48 -3.07 2.87
C VAL A 167 -17.27 -2.02 2.12
N THR A 168 -16.60 -1.23 1.30
CA THR A 168 -17.26 -0.25 0.43
C THR A 168 -17.57 -0.89 -0.92
N ALA A 169 -18.72 -1.55 -1.02
CA ALA A 169 -19.15 -2.20 -2.26
C ALA A 169 -19.37 -1.17 -3.38
N GLY A 170 -18.75 -1.41 -4.55
CA GLY A 170 -19.18 -0.79 -5.81
C GLY A 170 -18.81 0.69 -6.03
N LYS A 171 -17.86 1.27 -5.30
CA LYS A 171 -17.24 2.55 -5.68
C LYS A 171 -15.75 2.36 -5.95
N HIS A 172 -15.41 1.95 -7.17
CA HIS A 172 -14.08 2.22 -7.71
C HIS A 172 -14.12 3.56 -8.42
N SER A 173 -12.98 4.27 -8.42
CA SER A 173 -12.81 5.58 -9.05
C SER A 173 -13.58 5.69 -10.36
N ILE A 174 -14.60 6.56 -10.35
CA ILE A 174 -15.21 7.12 -11.57
C ILE A 174 -14.17 7.85 -12.39
#